data_AF-A0A3M1CU85-F1
#
_entry.id   AF-A0A3M1CU85-F1
#
_cell.length_a   1.000
_cell.length_b   1.000
_cell.length_c   1.000
_cell.angle_alpha   90.00
_cell.angle_beta   90.00
_cell.angle_gamma   90.00
#
_symmetry.space_group_name_H-M   'P 1'
#
loop_
_entity.id
_entity.type
_entity.pdbx_description
1 polymer ?
#
loop_
_entity_poly.entity_id
_entity_poly.type
_entity_poly.pdbx_seq_one_letter_code
_entity_poly.pdbx_strand_id
1 'polypeptide(L)' 'MFRHRLGLTEVSTEDLRKALRYVHRGELQSPLTLPELTRCGLQHCAEDLMGALRSVDTDGIRAVLVCVLAERLAAEQG' A
#
# COMPACT_ATOMS: atom_id res chain seq x y z
N MET A 1 -10.51 7.88 -21.31
CA MET A 1 -9.06 8.14 -21.13
C MET A 1 -8.62 7.36 -19.90
N PHE A 2 -8.03 6.17 -20.06
CA PHE A 2 -7.56 5.38 -18.93
C PHE A 2 -6.26 6.02 -18.40
N ARG A 3 -6.36 6.83 -17.33
CA ARG A 3 -5.16 7.26 -16.57
C ARG A 3 -4.54 5.98 -16.03
N HIS A 4 -3.35 5.63 -16.53
CA HIS A 4 -2.54 4.57 -15.94
C HIS A 4 -2.11 5.07 -14.56
N ARG A 5 -2.76 4.61 -13.49
CA ARG A 5 -2.33 4.93 -12.12
C ARG A 5 -0.98 4.25 -11.91
N LEU A 6 0.06 5.04 -11.65
CA LEU A 6 1.44 4.56 -11.55
C LEU A 6 1.69 3.96 -10.16
N GLY A 7 1.25 2.73 -9.96
CA GLY A 7 1.51 1.99 -8.72
C GLY A 7 1.01 2.74 -7.48
N LEU A 8 1.91 2.98 -6.52
CA LEU A 8 1.56 3.56 -5.22
C LEU A 8 1.58 5.10 -5.18
N THR A 9 1.80 5.80 -6.30
CA THR A 9 1.92 7.28 -6.30
C THR A 9 0.62 7.98 -5.88
N GLU A 10 -0.53 7.46 -6.30
CA GLU A 10 -1.85 8.04 -6.00
C GLU A 10 -2.36 7.70 -4.59
N VAL A 11 -1.69 6.77 -3.88
CA VAL A 11 -2.04 6.40 -2.51
C VAL A 11 -1.44 7.43 -1.55
N SER A 12 -2.26 7.97 -0.64
CA SER A 12 -1.80 8.95 0.34
C SER A 12 -0.75 8.36 1.28
N THR A 13 0.17 9.20 1.78
CA THR A 13 1.19 8.75 2.75
C THR A 13 0.54 8.19 4.02
N GLU A 14 -0.60 8.74 4.45
CA GLU A 14 -1.36 8.26 5.60
C GLU A 14 -1.92 6.85 5.37
N ASP A 15 -2.49 6.59 4.19
CA ASP A 15 -3.00 5.26 3.83
C ASP A 15 -1.88 4.24 3.71
N LEU A 16 -0.72 4.61 3.16
CA LEU A 16 0.46 3.74 3.11
C LEU A 16 0.96 3.38 4.53
N ARG A 17 1.01 4.37 5.44
CA ARG A 17 1.34 4.12 6.86
C ARG A 17 0.32 3.19 7.52
N LYS A 18 -0.96 3.38 7.23
CA LYS A 18 -2.06 2.55 7.74
C LYS A 18 -1.94 1.11 7.23
N ALA A 19 -1.69 0.92 5.94
CA ALA A 19 -1.45 -0.39 5.34
C ALA A 19 -0.24 -1.09 5.99
N LEU A 20 0.90 -0.40 6.12
CA LEU A 20 2.10 -0.96 6.75
C LEU A 20 1.83 -1.41 8.20
N ARG A 21 1.07 -0.62 8.96
CA ARG A 21 0.69 -0.97 10.34
C ARG A 21 -0.12 -2.28 10.39
N TYR A 22 -1.07 -2.47 9.48
CA TYR A 22 -1.86 -3.71 9.42
C TYR A 22 -1.03 -4.91 8.97
N VAL A 23 -0.11 -4.72 8.01
CA VAL A 23 0.83 -5.77 7.58
C VAL A 23 1.78 -6.18 8.71
N HIS A 24 2.27 -5.22 9.50
CA HIS A 24 3.12 -5.52 10.65
C HIS A 24 2.37 -6.27 11.76
N ARG A 25 1.06 -6.02 11.91
CA ARG A 25 0.20 -6.72 12.89
C ARG A 25 -0.33 -8.07 12.40
N GLY A 26 -0.09 -8.42 11.14
CA GLY A 26 -0.65 -9.62 10.52
C GLY A 26 -2.15 -9.51 10.20
N GLU A 27 -2.73 -8.31 10.27
CA GLU A 27 -4.14 -8.04 9.95
C GLU A 27 -4.36 -7.86 8.43
N LEU A 28 -3.29 -7.59 7.68
CA LEU A 28 -3.28 -7.52 6.23
C LEU A 28 -2.15 -8.40 5.70
N GLN A 29 -2.45 -9.34 4.82
CA GLN A 29 -1.50 -10.33 4.32
C GLN A 29 -1.64 -10.52 2.81
N SER A 30 -0.64 -11.12 2.18
CA SER A 30 -0.72 -11.51 0.78
C SER A 30 -1.62 -12.74 0.60
N PRO A 31 -2.44 -12.80 -0.47
CA PRO A 31 -2.67 -11.73 -1.44
C PRO A 31 -3.58 -10.64 -0.87
N LEU A 32 -3.33 -9.37 -1.18
CA LEU A 32 -4.23 -8.29 -0.77
C LEU A 32 -5.59 -8.45 -1.45
N THR A 33 -6.66 -8.53 -0.66
CA THR A 33 -8.02 -8.63 -1.17
C THR A 33 -8.87 -7.40 -0.85
N LEU A 34 -9.84 -7.08 -1.71
CA LEU A 34 -10.77 -5.98 -1.47
C LEU A 34 -11.52 -6.10 -0.11
N PRO A 35 -12.00 -7.29 0.32
CA PRO A 35 -12.61 -7.45 1.65
C PRO A 35 -11.66 -7.13 2.81
N GLU A 36 -10.38 -7.49 2.73
CA GLU A 36 -9.39 -7.14 3.77
C GLU A 36 -9.08 -5.66 3.80
N LEU A 37 -8.90 -5.05 2.62
CA LEU A 37 -8.67 -3.62 2.49
C LEU A 37 -9.88 -2.82 2.99
N THR A 38 -11.10 -3.28 2.71
CA THR A 38 -12.33 -2.69 3.24
C THR A 38 -12.40 -2.77 4.77
N ARG A 39 -12.05 -3.92 5.36
CA ARG A 39 -11.98 -4.08 6.83
C ARG A 39 -10.94 -3.15 7.47
N CYS A 40 -9.86 -2.87 6.75
CA CYS A 40 -8.83 -1.91 7.15
C CYS A 40 -9.20 -0.46 6.85
N GLY A 41 -10.35 -0.18 6.22
CA GLY A 41 -10.75 1.16 5.77
C GLY A 41 -9.79 1.73 4.72
N LEU A 42 -9.39 0.92 3.75
CA LEU A 42 -8.49 1.21 2.62
C LEU A 42 -9.18 0.91 1.26
N GLN A 43 -10.51 0.76 1.23
CA GLN A 43 -11.25 0.41 0.02
C GLN A 43 -11.13 1.44 -1.11
N HIS A 44 -10.89 2.71 -0.78
CA HIS A 44 -10.78 3.81 -1.75
C HIS A 44 -9.49 3.74 -2.57
N CYS A 45 -8.42 3.14 -2.04
CA CYS A 45 -7.14 2.93 -2.71
C CYS A 45 -6.87 1.46 -3.04
N ALA A 46 -7.92 0.62 -2.99
CA ALA A 46 -7.77 -0.82 -3.17
C ALA A 46 -7.28 -1.20 -4.58
N GLU A 47 -7.74 -0.49 -5.61
CA GLU A 47 -7.30 -0.72 -6.99
C GLU A 47 -5.78 -0.51 -7.13
N ASP A 48 -5.25 0.57 -6.54
CA ASP A 48 -3.83 0.91 -6.57
C ASP A 48 -2.98 -0.09 -5.77
N LEU A 49 -3.41 -0.40 -4.54
CA LEU A 49 -2.72 -1.36 -3.67
C LEU A 49 -2.70 -2.77 -4.27
N MET A 50 -3.86 -3.27 -4.70
CA MET A 50 -3.96 -4.59 -5.32
C MET A 50 -3.25 -4.63 -6.67
N GLY A 51 -3.30 -3.56 -7.47
CA GLY A 51 -2.62 -3.48 -8.75
C GLY A 51 -1.10 -3.56 -8.60
N ALA A 52 -0.53 -2.79 -7.66
CA ALA A 52 0.90 -2.73 -7.43
C ALA A 52 1.46 -3.98 -6.71
N LEU A 53 0.66 -4.64 -5.87
CA LEU A 53 1.15 -5.67 -4.93
C LEU A 53 0.57 -7.08 -5.14
N ARG A 54 -0.22 -7.31 -6.19
CA ARG A 54 -0.98 -8.57 -6.44
C ARG A 54 -0.17 -9.86 -6.28
N SER A 55 1.11 -9.84 -6.64
CA SER A 55 1.99 -11.02 -6.69
C SER A 55 3.13 -10.97 -5.68
N VAL A 56 3.06 -10.04 -4.72
CA VAL A 56 4.09 -9.86 -3.70
C VAL A 56 3.65 -10.58 -2.44
N ASP A 57 4.54 -11.35 -1.82
CA ASP A 57 4.28 -11.99 -0.53
C ASP A 57 4.20 -10.97 0.61
N THR A 58 3.78 -11.38 1.80
CA THR A 58 3.56 -10.45 2.91
C THR A 58 4.83 -9.70 3.31
N ASP A 59 5.98 -10.37 3.28
CA ASP A 59 7.27 -9.75 3.60
C ASP A 59 7.72 -8.78 2.51
N GLY A 60 7.52 -9.10 1.24
CA GLY A 60 7.74 -8.19 0.12
C GLY A 60 6.80 -6.98 0.16
N ILE A 61 5.52 -7.16 0.52
CA ILE A 61 4.58 -6.05 0.70
C ILE A 61 5.11 -5.11 1.78
N ARG A 62 5.55 -5.66 2.92
CA ARG A 62 6.16 -4.89 4.00
C ARG A 62 7.37 -4.11 3.51
N ALA A 63 8.28 -4.76 2.77
CA ALA A 63 9.49 -4.12 2.24
C ALA A 63 9.14 -2.96 1.30
N VAL A 64 8.23 -3.17 0.34
CA VAL A 64 7.79 -2.12 -0.60
C VAL A 64 7.19 -0.94 0.14
N LEU A 65 6.27 -1.18 1.09
CA LEU A 65 5.64 -0.10 1.86
C LEU A 65 6.67 0.69 2.68
N VAL A 66 7.65 0.02 3.30
CA VAL A 66 8.75 0.69 4.03
C VAL A 66 9.60 1.55 3.09
N CYS A 67 10.01 1.03 1.94
CA CYS A 67 10.81 1.77 0.96
C CYS A 67 10.08 3.01 0.45
N VAL A 68 8.83 2.88 0.00
CA VAL A 68 8.04 4.01 -0.51
C VAL A 68 7.83 5.09 0.56
N LEU A 69 7.56 4.69 1.80
CA LEU A 69 7.44 5.64 2.91
C LEU A 69 8.76 6.34 3.21
N ALA A 70 9.88 5.63 3.18
CA ALA A 70 11.20 6.22 3.39
C ALA A 70 11.56 7.23 2.30
N GLU A 71 11.30 6.91 1.02
CA GLU A 71 11.52 7.82 -0.11
C GLU A 71 10.69 9.10 0.02
N ARG A 72 9.40 8.99 0.38
CA ARG A 72 8.54 10.15 0.58
C ARG A 72 8.99 11.03 1.74
N LEU A 73 9.34 10.42 2.86
CA LEU A 73 9.84 11.14 4.03
C LEU A 73 11.15 11.89 3.73
N ALA A 74 12.05 11.29 2.94
CA ALA A 74 13.28 11.94 2.50
C ALA A 74 12.99 13.12 1.57
N ALA A 75 12.02 12.99 0.66
CA ALA A 75 11.62 14.05 -0.25
C ALA A 75 10.92 15.23 0.45
N GLU A 76 10.24 15.00 1.58
CA GLU A 76 9.63 16.05 2.40
C GLU A 76 10.66 16.88 3.20
N GLN A 77 11.89 16.39 3.34
CA GLN A 77 12.96 17.01 4.14
C GLN A 77 14.01 17.77 3.30
N GLY A 78 13.93 17.71 1.97
CA GLY A 78 14.83 18.40 1.03
C GLY A 78 14.17 19.55 0.31
#